data_AF-A0A936XE78-F1
#
_entry.id   AF-A0A936XE78-F1
#
_cell.length_a   1.000
_cell.length_b   1.000
_cell.length_c   1.000
_cell.angle_alpha   90.00
_cell.angle_beta   90.00
_cell.angle_gamma   90.00
#
_symmetry.space_group_name_H-M   'P 1'
#
loop_
_entity.id
_entity.type
_entity.pdbx_description
1 polymer ?
#
loop_
_entity_poly.entity_id
_entity_poly.type
_entity_poly.pdbx_seq_one_letter_code
_entity_poly.pdbx_strand_id
1 'polypeptide(L)'
;MPSDSFILTDNTNEADIETVLSNLANLYAETGYTDGIMLHASNQKEGTFLVTFKQVPDFEHFAYFVNYINYPEGMSIWEGTVTGFYLVKPVDNTGYFKSGEWLQLYVSKTDTDFDNVSVSNAANESFLYDFGGNTMKLPHSEIIYSFPDFQESDFTLLKIINPA
;
A
#
# COMPACT_ATOMS: atom_id res chain seq x y z
N MET A 1 10.82 -10.09 -7.88
CA MET A 1 10.52 -8.86 -7.14
C MET A 1 9.98 -7.83 -8.11
N PRO A 2 8.87 -7.15 -7.79
CA PRO A 2 8.39 -6.01 -8.57
C PRO A 2 9.50 -4.96 -8.70
N SER A 3 9.63 -4.37 -9.90
CA SER A 3 10.57 -3.26 -10.12
C SER A 3 10.13 -1.94 -9.49
N ASP A 4 8.85 -1.86 -9.10
CA ASP A 4 8.16 -0.64 -8.70
C ASP A 4 7.28 -0.86 -7.46
N SER A 5 6.75 0.22 -6.90
CA SER A 5 5.92 0.20 -5.70
C SER A 5 4.69 -0.72 -5.81
N PHE A 6 4.38 -1.44 -4.72
CA PHE A 6 3.31 -2.43 -4.67
C PHE A 6 2.71 -2.53 -3.28
N ILE A 7 1.48 -3.06 -3.18
CA ILE A 7 0.81 -3.32 -1.90
C ILE A 7 0.61 -4.82 -1.76
N LEU A 8 0.95 -5.38 -0.60
CA LEU A 8 0.63 -6.74 -0.23
C LEU A 8 -0.53 -6.75 0.75
N THR A 9 -1.45 -7.68 0.56
CA THR A 9 -2.45 -8.04 1.55
C THR A 9 -2.30 -9.50 1.95
N ASP A 10 -2.64 -9.82 3.19
CA ASP A 10 -2.63 -11.18 3.72
C ASP A 10 -3.90 -11.46 4.51
N ASN A 11 -4.32 -12.73 4.56
CA ASN A 11 -5.57 -13.16 5.19
C ASN A 11 -6.79 -12.34 4.72
N THR A 12 -6.88 -12.09 3.40
CA THR A 12 -7.97 -11.35 2.76
C THR A 12 -8.83 -12.29 1.91
N ASN A 13 -10.13 -12.02 1.80
CA ASN A 13 -10.99 -12.74 0.84
C ASN A 13 -10.87 -12.12 -0.56
N GLU A 14 -10.82 -12.95 -1.61
CA GLU A 14 -10.69 -12.49 -3.00
C GLU A 14 -11.81 -11.54 -3.43
N ALA A 15 -13.07 -11.88 -3.13
CA ALA A 15 -14.21 -11.05 -3.52
C ALA A 15 -14.21 -9.70 -2.78
N ASP A 16 -13.75 -9.69 -1.53
CA ASP A 16 -13.64 -8.47 -0.74
C ASP A 16 -12.55 -7.55 -1.30
N ILE A 17 -11.33 -8.07 -1.55
CA ILE A 17 -10.25 -7.24 -2.10
C ILE A 17 -10.59 -6.73 -3.50
N GLU A 18 -11.26 -7.52 -4.34
CA GLU A 18 -11.75 -7.05 -5.64
C GLU A 18 -12.73 -5.89 -5.50
N THR A 19 -13.65 -5.97 -4.53
CA THR A 19 -14.63 -4.91 -4.26
C THR A 19 -13.94 -3.65 -3.75
N VAL A 20 -13.02 -3.78 -2.80
CA VAL A 20 -12.24 -2.66 -2.25
C VAL A 20 -11.45 -1.96 -3.35
N LEU A 21 -10.74 -2.70 -4.19
CA LEU A 21 -9.96 -2.12 -5.28
C LEU A 21 -10.85 -1.47 -6.35
N SER A 22 -12.05 -2.01 -6.60
CA SER A 22 -13.01 -1.39 -7.51
C SER A 22 -13.54 -0.06 -6.94
N ASN A 23 -13.85 -0.01 -5.65
CA ASN A 23 -14.29 1.21 -4.98
C ASN A 23 -13.17 2.26 -4.95
N LEU A 24 -11.94 1.85 -4.62
CA LEU A 24 -10.76 2.70 -4.68
C LEU A 24 -10.56 3.25 -6.10
N ALA A 25 -10.71 2.40 -7.12
CA ALA A 25 -10.53 2.83 -8.50
C ALA A 25 -11.51 3.93 -8.90
N ASN A 26 -12.78 3.78 -8.53
CA ASN A 26 -13.82 4.78 -8.77
C ASN A 26 -13.59 6.06 -7.97
N LEU A 27 -13.22 5.95 -6.69
CA LEU A 27 -13.02 7.09 -5.81
C LEU A 27 -11.89 8.01 -6.29
N TYR A 28 -10.80 7.43 -6.82
CA TYR A 28 -9.62 8.16 -7.27
C TYR A 28 -9.49 8.23 -8.80
N ALA A 29 -10.57 8.02 -9.54
CA ALA A 29 -10.57 7.97 -11.01
C ALA A 29 -9.94 9.22 -11.66
N GLU A 30 -10.19 10.40 -11.10
CA GLU A 30 -9.70 11.67 -11.64
C GLU A 30 -8.18 11.84 -11.56
N THR A 31 -7.51 11.05 -10.70
CA THR A 31 -6.04 11.10 -10.55
C THR A 31 -5.31 10.43 -11.71
N GLY A 32 -5.98 9.51 -12.43
CA GLY A 32 -5.37 8.65 -13.43
C GLY A 32 -4.56 7.47 -12.89
N TYR A 33 -4.20 7.46 -11.59
CA TYR A 33 -3.40 6.38 -10.99
C TYR A 33 -4.16 5.05 -10.87
N THR A 34 -5.49 5.09 -10.90
CA THR A 34 -6.33 3.91 -10.71
C THR A 34 -6.81 3.26 -12.02
N ASP A 35 -6.45 3.81 -13.18
CA ASP A 35 -6.65 3.14 -14.47
C ASP A 35 -5.64 1.99 -14.62
N GLY A 36 -6.10 0.76 -14.42
CA GLY A 36 -5.29 -0.44 -14.55
C GLY A 36 -4.60 -0.87 -13.26
N ILE A 37 -5.33 -0.90 -12.15
CA ILE A 37 -4.88 -1.61 -10.94
C ILE A 37 -4.85 -3.11 -11.25
N MET A 38 -3.73 -3.77 -11.00
CA MET A 38 -3.55 -5.19 -11.24
C MET A 38 -3.55 -5.94 -9.91
N LEU A 39 -4.53 -6.84 -9.76
CA LEU A 39 -4.66 -7.75 -8.63
C LEU A 39 -4.09 -9.11 -9.00
N HIS A 40 -3.12 -9.59 -8.23
CA HIS A 40 -2.53 -10.91 -8.38
C HIS A 40 -2.72 -11.73 -7.11
N ALA A 41 -3.04 -13.01 -7.26
CA ALA A 41 -3.10 -13.95 -6.14
C ALA A 41 -1.77 -14.67 -5.95
N SER A 42 -1.38 -14.90 -4.70
CA SER A 42 -0.23 -15.73 -4.39
C SER A 42 -0.48 -17.20 -4.75
N ASN A 43 0.50 -17.81 -5.40
CA ASN A 43 0.56 -19.25 -5.66
C ASN A 43 1.02 -20.05 -4.44
N GLN A 44 1.51 -19.37 -3.40
CA GLN A 44 2.12 -19.99 -2.21
C GLN A 44 1.20 -19.97 -0.98
N LYS A 45 0.34 -18.96 -0.86
CA LYS A 45 -0.54 -18.78 0.30
C LYS A 45 -1.91 -18.22 -0.11
N GLU A 46 -2.96 -18.97 0.18
CA GLU A 46 -4.34 -18.52 -0.03
C GLU A 46 -4.64 -17.28 0.82
N GLY A 47 -5.40 -16.35 0.25
CA GLY A 47 -5.75 -15.08 0.89
C GLY A 47 -4.60 -14.05 0.93
N THR A 48 -3.49 -14.32 0.25
CA THR A 48 -2.41 -13.35 0.03
C THR A 48 -2.49 -12.78 -1.38
N PHE A 49 -2.54 -11.45 -1.49
CA PHE A 49 -2.64 -10.76 -2.77
C PHE A 49 -1.54 -9.71 -2.94
N LEU A 50 -1.12 -9.54 -4.19
CA LEU A 50 -0.23 -8.47 -4.63
C LEU A 50 -1.02 -7.49 -5.49
N VAL A 51 -0.99 -6.23 -5.12
CA VAL A 51 -1.63 -5.13 -5.84
C VAL A 51 -0.54 -4.26 -6.45
N THR A 52 -0.61 -4.09 -7.75
CA THR A 52 0.32 -3.25 -8.54
C THR A 52 -0.46 -2.28 -9.41
N PHE A 53 0.19 -1.23 -9.88
CA PHE A 53 -0.46 -0.15 -10.63
C PHE A 53 0.20 -0.01 -12.00
N LYS A 54 -0.61 0.09 -13.06
CA LYS A 54 -0.12 0.40 -14.41
C LYS A 54 0.61 1.75 -14.43
N GLN A 55 0.06 2.75 -13.73
CA GLN A 55 0.74 4.00 -13.42
C GLN A 55 0.99 4.07 -11.92
N VAL A 56 2.24 3.90 -11.51
CA VAL A 56 2.61 3.92 -10.09
C VAL A 56 2.26 5.30 -9.49
N PRO A 57 1.41 5.38 -8.45
CA PRO A 57 1.06 6.64 -7.81
C PRO A 57 2.28 7.36 -7.23
N ASP A 58 2.15 8.65 -6.98
CA ASP A 58 3.08 9.37 -6.10
C ASP A 58 2.93 8.90 -4.65
N PHE A 59 3.84 9.36 -3.78
CA PHE A 59 3.87 8.91 -2.39
C PHE A 59 2.57 9.20 -1.64
N GLU A 60 1.98 10.38 -1.84
CA GLU A 60 0.77 10.83 -1.15
C GLU A 60 -0.41 9.92 -1.51
N HIS A 61 -0.67 9.72 -2.80
CA HIS A 61 -1.75 8.85 -3.25
C HIS A 61 -1.50 7.39 -2.86
N PHE A 62 -0.24 6.93 -2.92
CA PHE A 62 0.09 5.57 -2.47
C PHE A 62 -0.20 5.38 -0.98
N ALA A 63 0.12 6.36 -0.13
CA ALA A 63 -0.22 6.35 1.30
C ALA A 63 -1.74 6.30 1.52
N TYR A 64 -2.51 7.10 0.77
CA TYR A 64 -3.96 7.04 0.79
C TYR A 64 -4.50 5.67 0.39
N PHE A 65 -3.90 5.03 -0.62
CA PHE A 65 -4.34 3.71 -1.08
C PHE A 65 -4.08 2.62 -0.04
N VAL A 66 -2.92 2.64 0.63
CA VAL A 66 -2.61 1.71 1.73
C VAL A 66 -3.64 1.85 2.85
N ASN A 67 -3.96 3.09 3.26
CA ASN A 67 -4.94 3.34 4.31
C ASN A 67 -6.36 2.94 3.89
N TYR A 68 -6.80 3.30 2.68
CA TYR A 68 -8.13 2.93 2.17
C TYR A 68 -8.30 1.42 2.07
N ILE A 69 -7.29 0.69 1.59
CA ILE A 69 -7.34 -0.78 1.51
C ILE A 69 -7.40 -1.38 2.93
N ASN A 70 -6.73 -0.77 3.92
CA ASN A 70 -6.79 -1.22 5.31
C ASN A 70 -8.15 -0.89 5.98
N TYR A 71 -8.78 0.22 5.60
CA TYR A 71 -10.07 0.69 6.11
C TYR A 71 -11.05 0.99 4.98
N PRO A 72 -11.55 -0.03 4.28
CA PRO A 72 -12.41 0.17 3.14
C PRO A 72 -13.75 0.78 3.56
N GLU A 73 -14.09 1.93 2.99
CA GLU A 73 -15.34 2.62 3.28
C GLU A 73 -16.56 1.74 2.95
N GLY A 74 -17.50 1.66 3.89
CA GLY A 74 -18.75 0.91 3.71
C GLY A 74 -18.58 -0.62 3.75
N MET A 75 -17.40 -1.13 4.09
CA MET A 75 -17.13 -2.56 4.26
C MET A 75 -16.64 -2.86 5.69
N SER A 76 -16.80 -4.11 6.11
CA SER A 76 -16.20 -4.58 7.36
C SER A 76 -14.69 -4.59 7.23
N ILE A 77 -13.99 -4.10 8.26
CA ILE A 77 -12.54 -4.21 8.37
C ILE A 77 -12.18 -5.70 8.43
N TRP A 78 -11.29 -6.15 7.53
CA TRP A 78 -10.78 -7.51 7.59
C TRP A 78 -9.68 -7.65 8.65
N GLU A 79 -9.54 -8.85 9.23
CA GLU A 79 -8.48 -9.14 10.22
C GLU A 79 -7.08 -9.32 9.59
N GLY A 80 -7.02 -9.20 8.26
CA GLY A 80 -5.79 -9.30 7.48
C GLY A 80 -4.81 -8.16 7.71
N THR A 81 -3.65 -8.26 7.06
CA THR A 81 -2.68 -7.16 7.02
C THR A 81 -2.66 -6.52 5.66
N VAL A 82 -2.40 -5.22 5.64
CA VAL A 82 -2.14 -4.43 4.43
C VAL A 82 -0.78 -3.77 4.61
N THR A 83 0.12 -3.94 3.65
CA THR A 83 1.45 -3.35 3.71
C THR A 83 1.86 -2.85 2.34
N GLY A 84 2.11 -1.56 2.25
CA GLY A 84 2.65 -0.93 1.05
C GLY A 84 4.17 -0.96 1.06
N PHE A 85 4.77 -1.22 -0.10
CA PHE A 85 6.19 -1.06 -0.35
C PHE A 85 6.35 0.01 -1.42
N TYR A 86 6.98 1.12 -1.06
CA TYR A 86 7.10 2.29 -1.92
C TYR A 86 8.56 2.59 -2.24
N LEU A 87 8.89 2.68 -3.53
CA LEU A 87 10.18 3.13 -4.01
C LEU A 87 10.15 4.65 -4.20
N VAL A 88 10.94 5.39 -3.41
CA VAL A 88 10.93 6.86 -3.41
C VAL A 88 11.46 7.40 -4.75
N LYS A 89 10.62 8.17 -5.44
CA LYS A 89 10.93 8.79 -6.73
C LYS A 89 11.64 10.13 -6.52
N PRO A 90 12.43 10.60 -7.50
CA PRO A 90 13.09 11.91 -7.42
C PRO A 90 12.13 13.10 -7.29
N VAL A 91 10.90 12.94 -7.76
CA VAL A 91 9.86 13.98 -7.75
C VAL A 91 9.08 14.04 -6.43
N ASP A 92 9.25 13.05 -5.55
CA ASP A 92 8.52 13.00 -4.29
C ASP A 92 9.10 14.03 -3.30
N ASN A 93 8.26 14.91 -2.79
CA ASN A 93 8.65 15.89 -1.77
C ASN A 93 8.48 15.31 -0.36
N THR A 94 9.29 14.32 -0.02
CA THR A 94 9.10 13.51 1.20
C THR A 94 9.90 13.97 2.42
N GLY A 95 10.77 14.98 2.27
CA GLY A 95 11.55 15.60 3.35
C GLY A 95 12.60 14.70 4.00
N TYR A 96 12.17 13.61 4.65
CA TYR A 96 13.00 12.64 5.36
C TYR A 96 13.55 11.53 4.47
N PHE A 97 12.87 11.21 3.36
CA PHE A 97 13.20 10.04 2.54
C PHE A 97 14.05 10.44 1.33
N LYS A 98 14.98 9.57 0.95
CA LYS A 98 15.87 9.79 -0.19
C LYS A 98 15.34 9.08 -1.42
N SER A 99 15.52 9.67 -2.60
CA SER A 99 15.20 8.97 -3.85
C SER A 99 15.97 7.66 -3.97
N GLY A 100 15.29 6.60 -4.40
CA GLY A 100 15.80 5.23 -4.49
C GLY A 100 15.70 4.42 -3.18
N GLU A 101 15.23 5.04 -2.09
CA GLU A 101 14.94 4.34 -0.84
C GLU A 101 13.64 3.56 -0.95
N TRP A 102 13.61 2.35 -0.35
CA TRP A 102 12.38 1.60 -0.16
C TRP A 102 11.79 1.90 1.21
N LEU A 103 10.50 2.19 1.22
CA LEU A 103 9.70 2.45 2.41
C LEU A 103 8.67 1.35 2.56
N GLN A 104 8.40 0.96 3.79
CA GLN A 104 7.30 0.08 4.15
C GLN A 104 6.22 0.91 4.85
N LEU A 105 5.03 0.96 4.27
CA LEU A 105 3.88 1.70 4.76
C LEU A 105 2.87 0.73 5.36
N TYR A 106 2.30 1.10 6.50
CA TYR A 106 1.30 0.31 7.20
C TYR A 106 0.43 1.23 8.05
N VAL A 107 -0.75 0.73 8.42
CA VAL A 107 -1.56 1.37 9.45
C VAL A 107 -1.22 0.76 10.81
N SER A 108 -0.94 1.60 11.80
CA SER A 108 -0.61 1.13 13.16
C SER A 108 -1.80 0.42 13.80
N LYS A 109 -1.57 -0.68 14.53
CA LYS A 109 -2.65 -1.40 15.23
C LYS A 109 -3.22 -0.61 16.40
N THR A 110 -2.44 0.34 16.90
CA THR A 110 -2.83 1.22 17.99
C THR A 110 -3.36 2.56 17.49
N ASP A 111 -3.38 2.75 16.17
CA ASP A 111 -3.92 3.97 15.58
C ASP A 111 -5.43 4.06 15.79
N THR A 112 -5.87 5.25 16.16
CA THR A 112 -7.28 5.60 16.24
C THR A 112 -7.64 6.71 15.26
N ASP A 113 -6.64 7.29 14.62
CA ASP A 113 -6.76 8.44 13.73
C ASP A 113 -6.68 7.89 12.29
N PHE A 114 -7.83 7.79 11.63
CA PHE A 114 -7.95 7.12 10.33
C PHE A 114 -7.31 7.89 9.16
N ASP A 115 -6.64 9.01 9.42
CA ASP A 115 -6.12 9.99 8.47
C ASP A 115 -4.59 10.02 8.38
N ASN A 116 -3.94 8.89 8.69
CA ASN A 116 -2.50 8.76 8.60
C ASN A 116 -2.06 7.35 8.18
N VAL A 117 -0.76 7.23 7.88
CA VAL A 117 -0.06 5.94 7.81
C VAL A 117 1.28 6.03 8.53
N SER A 118 1.69 4.90 9.11
CA SER A 118 3.04 4.72 9.60
C SER A 118 3.98 4.27 8.46
N VAL A 119 5.22 4.75 8.52
CA VAL A 119 6.26 4.47 7.52
C VAL A 119 7.50 3.96 8.25
N SER A 120 8.10 2.88 7.77
CA SER A 120 9.43 2.42 8.20
C SER A 120 10.38 2.33 7.01
N ASN A 121 11.66 2.61 7.26
CA ASN A 121 12.70 2.50 6.24
C ASN A 121 13.73 1.40 6.57
N ALA A 122 14.63 1.13 5.63
CA ALA A 122 15.68 0.11 5.80
C ALA A 122 16.68 0.39 6.94
N ALA A 123 16.74 1.63 7.44
CA ALA A 123 17.50 1.97 8.64
C ALA A 123 16.73 1.68 9.95
N ASN A 124 15.52 1.09 9.85
CA ASN A 124 14.56 0.86 10.93
C ASN A 124 14.11 2.12 11.65
N GLU A 125 14.17 3.27 10.97
CA GLU A 125 13.55 4.50 11.44
C GLU A 125 12.06 4.47 11.13
N SER A 126 11.25 4.96 12.07
CA SER A 126 9.81 5.04 11.92
C SER A 126 9.33 6.48 11.86
N PHE A 127 8.29 6.69 11.06
CA PHE A 127 7.68 7.97 10.80
C PHE A 127 6.16 7.81 10.75
N LEU A 128 5.47 8.91 11.01
CA LEU A 128 4.03 9.07 10.77
C LEU A 128 3.87 10.03 9.59
N TYR A 129 3.12 9.64 8.57
CA TYR A 129 2.68 10.51 7.50
C TYR A 129 1.20 10.82 7.68
N ASP A 130 0.87 12.08 7.93
CA ASP A 130 -0.52 12.54 7.98
C ASP A 130 -1.01 12.98 6.61
N PHE A 131 -2.33 12.92 6.40
CA PHE A 131 -2.93 13.28 5.12
C PHE A 131 -3.01 14.79 4.87
N GLY A 132 -2.49 15.60 5.81
CA GLY A 132 -2.16 17.01 5.61
C GLY A 132 -0.79 17.23 4.96
N GLY A 133 -0.05 16.16 4.65
CA GLY A 133 1.24 16.18 3.97
C GLY A 133 2.44 16.30 4.92
N ASN A 134 2.25 16.20 6.24
CA ASN A 134 3.36 16.26 7.18
C ASN A 134 3.91 14.86 7.45
N THR A 135 5.24 14.80 7.57
CA THR A 135 5.94 13.60 8.04
C THR A 135 6.61 13.91 9.37
N MET A 136 6.37 13.08 10.38
CA MET A 136 6.99 13.21 11.71
C MET A 136 7.79 11.96 12.03
N LYS A 137 9.05 12.11 12.45
CA LYS A 137 9.83 10.99 12.97
C LYS A 137 9.30 10.54 14.33
N LEU A 138 9.05 9.24 14.49
CA LEU A 138 8.61 8.63 15.73
C LEU A 138 9.82 8.22 16.59
N PRO A 139 9.70 8.26 17.94
CA PRO A 139 10.78 7.88 18.84
C PRO A 139 11.04 6.36 18.86
N HIS A 140 10.03 5.57 18.49
CA HIS A 140 10.06 4.11 18.50
C HIS A 140 9.38 3.56 17.26
N SER A 141 9.85 2.39 16.83
CA SER A 141 9.30 1.66 15.69
C SER A 141 8.34 0.59 16.20
N GLU A 142 7.10 0.61 15.74
CA GLU A 142 6.12 -0.46 16.03
C GLU A 142 6.48 -1.73 15.26
N ILE A 143 6.98 -1.58 14.03
CA ILE A 143 7.46 -2.70 13.21
C ILE A 143 8.92 -2.48 12.82
N ILE A 144 9.64 -3.60 12.65
CA ILE A 144 10.95 -3.63 12.02
C ILE A 144 10.71 -3.67 10.51
N TYR A 145 11.45 -2.87 9.75
CA TYR A 145 11.37 -2.91 8.30
C TYR A 145 11.74 -4.31 7.79
N SER A 146 10.88 -4.86 6.95
CA SER A 146 11.10 -6.15 6.31
C SER A 146 10.60 -6.08 4.88
N PHE A 147 11.53 -6.09 3.94
CA PHE A 147 11.17 -6.27 2.53
C PHE A 147 10.76 -7.72 2.29
N PRO A 148 9.67 -7.98 1.56
CA PRO A 148 9.16 -9.33 1.40
C PRO A 148 10.08 -10.13 0.46
N ASP A 149 10.27 -11.42 0.76
CA ASP A 149 11.09 -12.33 -0.04
C ASP A 149 10.23 -13.18 -0.99
N PHE A 150 9.77 -12.61 -2.11
CA PHE A 150 9.02 -13.33 -3.15
C PHE A 150 9.50 -13.00 -4.59
N GLN A 151 9.23 -13.90 -5.52
CA GLN A 151 9.43 -13.68 -6.95
C GLN A 151 8.10 -13.32 -7.63
N GLU A 152 8.13 -12.58 -8.75
CA GLU A 152 6.89 -12.26 -9.46
C GLU A 152 6.16 -13.52 -9.93
N SER A 153 6.90 -14.60 -10.23
CA SER A 153 6.36 -15.93 -10.54
C SER A 153 5.59 -16.59 -9.40
N ASP A 154 5.73 -16.09 -8.18
CA ASP A 154 4.96 -16.56 -7.02
C ASP A 154 3.54 -16.00 -7.03
N PHE A 155 3.19 -15.16 -8.01
CA PHE A 155 1.87 -14.56 -8.15
C PHE A 155 1.29 -14.80 -9.54
N THR A 156 -0.03 -14.92 -9.60
CA THR A 156 -0.80 -15.05 -10.85
C THR A 156 -1.76 -13.88 -10.96
N LEU A 157 -1.72 -13.16 -12.09
CA LEU A 157 -2.66 -12.08 -12.38
C LEU A 157 -4.10 -12.63 -12.40
N LEU A 158 -4.95 -12.11 -11.51
CA LEU A 158 -6.37 -12.42 -11.45
C LEU A 158 -7.18 -11.44 -12.29
N LYS A 159 -6.93 -10.14 -12.08
CA LYS A 159 -7.80 -9.09 -12.61
C LYS A 159 -7.05 -7.79 -12.86
N ILE A 160 -7.49 -7.09 -13.91
CA ILE A 160 -7.17 -5.68 -14.14
C ILE A 160 -8.43 -4.89 -13.85
N ILE A 161 -8.33 -3.96 -12.91
CA ILE A 161 -9.42 -3.14 -12.40
C ILE A 161 -9.22 -1.72 -12.93
N ASN A 162 -10.28 -1.17 -13.51
CA ASN A 162 -10.34 0.20 -13.99
C ASN A 162 -11.54 0.90 -13.35
N PRO A 163 -11.55 2.24 -13.28
CA PRO A 163 -12.74 3.00 -12.91
C PRO A 163 -13.91 2.69 -13.87
N ALA A 164 -15.13 2.73 -13.35
CA ALA A 164 -16.38 2.49 -14.09
C ALA A 164 -16.82 3.69 -14.94
#